data_AF-A0AAD9FTB5-F1
#
_entry.id   AF-A0AAD9FTB5-F1
#
_cell.length_a   1.000
_cell.length_b   1.000
_cell.length_c   1.000
_cell.angle_alpha   90.00
_cell.angle_beta   90.00
_cell.angle_gamma   90.00
#
_symmetry.space_group_name_H-M   'P 1'
#
loop_
_entity.id
_entity.type
_entity.pdbx_description
1 polymer ?
#
loop_
_entity_poly.entity_id
_entity_poly.type
_entity_poly.pdbx_seq_one_letter_code
_entity_poly.pdbx_strand_id
1 'polypeptide(L)'
;MPSSADDPVTQAEHDQFHSSAYAVAGAAMMSFTPINRIHQQLCALHTYAHEPERAVRAHHFCTHLRKNLHQCVIYDSDKADARLIGIEYLIPEKEFMELPAEEKQYWHSHKYEVDSGMLMLVTKSGVPNVATDIAERPAMLELHRTYGKTIHTWQFDIHPDLPLGPPTLMMSYTADGQVDEKQLKERDDELGYSTSTKRQVRRDYLRAEDLERPPAEGCDMWEKGSRLKLELRDAHEGAKR
;
A
#
# COMPACT_ATOMS: atom_id res chain seq x y z
N MET A 1 -19.76 -25.68 33.55
CA MET A 1 -18.76 -24.68 33.99
C MET A 1 -19.41 -23.33 33.79
N PRO A 2 -19.67 -22.52 34.84
CA PRO A 2 -20.20 -21.19 34.62
C PRO A 2 -19.18 -20.41 33.80
N SER A 3 -19.63 -19.77 32.71
CA SER A 3 -18.77 -18.91 31.89
C SER A 3 -18.17 -17.83 32.77
N SER A 4 -16.87 -17.56 32.62
CA SER A 4 -16.13 -16.49 33.28
C SER A 4 -16.62 -15.07 32.93
N ALA A 5 -17.85 -14.93 32.46
CA ALA A 5 -18.46 -13.68 32.00
C ALA A 5 -19.00 -12.81 33.16
N ASP A 6 -19.03 -13.32 34.40
CA ASP A 6 -19.71 -12.68 35.53
C ASP A 6 -18.77 -12.24 36.67
N ASP A 7 -17.45 -12.18 36.47
CA ASP A 7 -16.55 -11.60 37.49
C ASP A 7 -16.50 -10.06 37.37
N PRO A 8 -17.03 -9.29 38.35
CA PRO A 8 -17.08 -7.83 38.27
C PRO A 8 -15.71 -7.17 38.17
N VAL A 9 -14.67 -7.80 38.70
CA VAL A 9 -13.29 -7.29 38.59
C VAL A 9 -12.80 -7.42 37.15
N THR A 10 -12.98 -8.60 36.55
CA THR A 10 -12.63 -8.84 35.15
C THR A 10 -13.39 -7.88 34.22
N GLN A 11 -14.68 -7.65 34.44
CA GLN A 11 -15.46 -6.69 33.63
C GLN A 11 -14.96 -5.25 33.79
N ALA A 12 -14.65 -4.81 35.01
CA ALA A 12 -14.12 -3.47 35.24
C ALA A 12 -12.76 -3.24 34.55
N GLU A 13 -11.88 -4.25 34.55
CA GLU A 13 -10.61 -4.20 33.81
C GLU A 13 -10.83 -4.13 32.29
N HIS A 14 -11.81 -4.88 31.75
CA HIS A 14 -12.20 -4.77 30.34
C HIS A 14 -12.71 -3.37 29.99
N ASP A 15 -13.56 -2.79 30.81
CA ASP A 15 -14.08 -1.43 30.61
C ASP A 15 -12.94 -0.39 30.68
N GLN A 16 -11.99 -0.57 31.60
CA GLN A 16 -10.82 0.29 31.73
C GLN A 16 -9.92 0.23 30.49
N PHE A 17 -9.73 -0.94 29.87
CA PHE A 17 -8.94 -1.09 28.64
C PHE A 17 -9.47 -0.21 27.49
N HIS A 18 -10.79 -0.04 27.40
CA HIS A 18 -11.45 0.79 26.38
C HIS A 18 -11.54 2.28 26.74
N SER A 19 -10.99 2.69 27.90
CA SER A 19 -11.05 4.09 28.36
C SER A 19 -10.00 4.98 27.71
N SER A 20 -10.32 6.29 27.62
CA SER A 20 -9.35 7.31 27.19
C SER A 20 -8.14 7.42 28.12
N ALA A 21 -8.34 7.19 29.43
CA ALA A 21 -7.27 7.23 30.42
C ALA A 21 -6.22 6.15 30.17
N TYR A 22 -6.64 4.92 29.84
CA TYR A 22 -5.74 3.84 29.48
C TYR A 22 -4.96 4.15 28.19
N ALA A 23 -5.63 4.68 27.16
CA ALA A 23 -5.00 5.08 25.91
C ALA A 23 -3.92 6.17 26.12
N VAL A 24 -4.20 7.20 26.94
CA VAL A 24 -3.24 8.26 27.28
C VAL A 24 -2.06 7.72 28.06
N ALA A 25 -2.30 6.87 29.06
CA ALA A 25 -1.25 6.24 29.85
C ALA A 25 -0.36 5.35 28.95
N GLY A 26 -0.96 4.60 28.04
CA GLY A 26 -0.25 3.81 27.02
C GLY A 26 0.65 4.67 26.14
N ALA A 27 0.14 5.78 25.60
CA ALA A 27 0.91 6.73 24.79
C ALA A 27 2.14 7.30 25.53
N ALA A 28 2.05 7.45 26.86
CA ALA A 28 3.15 7.96 27.70
C ALA A 28 4.15 6.87 28.14
N MET A 29 3.70 5.63 28.37
CA MET A 29 4.51 4.57 28.97
C MET A 29 5.07 3.55 27.96
N MET A 30 4.39 3.33 26.84
CA MET A 30 4.77 2.31 25.85
C MET A 30 5.78 2.84 24.85
N SER A 31 6.62 1.94 24.33
CA SER A 31 7.56 2.26 23.26
C SER A 31 6.94 1.99 21.89
N PHE A 32 6.87 3.03 21.06
CA PHE A 32 6.40 2.95 19.68
C PHE A 32 7.55 3.09 18.67
N THR A 33 8.78 2.75 19.05
CA THR A 33 9.97 2.98 18.22
C THR A 33 9.82 2.50 16.77
N PRO A 34 9.30 1.29 16.46
CA PRO A 34 9.12 0.87 15.06
C PRO A 34 8.11 1.74 14.29
N ILE A 35 7.00 2.13 14.94
CA ILE A 35 5.97 2.97 14.33
C ILE A 35 6.50 4.39 14.08
N ASN A 36 7.25 4.93 15.04
CA ASN A 36 7.85 6.26 14.95
C ASN A 36 8.97 6.37 13.89
N ARG A 37 9.38 5.26 13.27
CA ARG A 37 10.33 5.27 12.14
C ARG A 37 9.67 5.50 10.78
N ILE A 38 8.36 5.43 10.69
CA ILE A 38 7.62 5.79 9.48
C ILE A 38 7.88 7.26 9.18
N HIS A 39 8.36 7.54 7.97
CA HIS A 39 8.81 8.89 7.58
C HIS A 39 8.33 9.31 6.19
N GLN A 40 7.52 8.48 5.53
CA GLN A 40 7.00 8.76 4.21
C GLN A 40 5.55 8.29 4.11
N GLN A 41 4.70 9.14 3.55
CA GLN A 41 3.31 8.83 3.26
C GLN A 41 3.08 8.92 1.75
N LEU A 42 2.53 7.86 1.16
CA LEU A 42 2.15 7.83 -0.24
C LEU A 42 0.67 7.50 -0.38
N CYS A 43 0.04 7.95 -1.45
CA CYS A 43 -1.29 7.52 -1.86
C CYS A 43 -1.24 6.95 -3.28
N ALA A 44 -1.82 5.78 -3.44
CA ALA A 44 -1.93 5.04 -4.70
C ALA A 44 -3.34 4.46 -4.86
N LEU A 45 -3.58 3.85 -6.02
CA LEU A 45 -4.73 3.00 -6.28
C LEU A 45 -4.21 1.59 -6.56
N HIS A 46 -4.69 0.62 -5.80
CA HIS A 46 -4.36 -0.78 -6.00
C HIS A 46 -5.47 -1.50 -6.73
N THR A 47 -5.10 -2.46 -7.57
CA THR A 47 -6.03 -3.37 -8.21
C THR A 47 -5.79 -4.81 -7.76
N TYR A 48 -6.84 -5.63 -7.69
CA TYR A 48 -6.71 -7.03 -7.28
C TYR A 48 -6.09 -7.84 -8.42
N ALA A 49 -5.05 -8.63 -8.14
CA ALA A 49 -4.38 -9.43 -9.17
C ALA A 49 -5.33 -10.37 -9.92
N HIS A 50 -6.37 -10.88 -9.24
CA HIS A 50 -7.38 -11.77 -9.82
C HIS A 50 -8.61 -11.05 -10.37
N GLU A 51 -8.77 -9.75 -10.13
CA GLU A 51 -9.95 -8.96 -10.51
C GLU A 51 -9.53 -7.51 -10.81
N PRO A 52 -8.85 -7.27 -11.94
CA PRO A 52 -8.13 -6.03 -12.20
C PRO A 52 -9.02 -4.80 -12.40
N GLU A 53 -10.32 -5.02 -12.63
CA GLU A 53 -11.32 -3.97 -12.80
C GLU A 53 -11.76 -3.39 -11.44
N ARG A 54 -11.43 -4.08 -10.33
CA ARG A 54 -11.76 -3.64 -8.99
C ARG A 54 -10.57 -2.94 -8.35
N ALA A 55 -10.75 -1.66 -8.05
CA ALA A 55 -9.73 -0.80 -7.49
C ALA A 55 -10.06 -0.40 -6.05
N VAL A 56 -9.04 -0.18 -5.24
CA VAL A 56 -9.17 0.43 -3.92
C VAL A 56 -8.07 1.44 -3.67
N ARG A 57 -8.38 2.47 -2.88
CA ARG A 57 -7.39 3.45 -2.43
C ARG A 57 -6.44 2.80 -1.41
N ALA A 58 -5.17 3.16 -1.51
CA ALA A 58 -4.13 2.69 -0.62
C ALA A 58 -3.27 3.86 -0.13
N HIS A 59 -3.33 4.12 1.17
CA HIS A 59 -2.46 5.06 1.86
C HIS A 59 -1.31 4.30 2.53
N HIS A 60 -0.13 4.47 1.98
CA HIS A 60 1.10 3.82 2.42
C HIS A 60 1.82 4.66 3.45
N PHE A 61 2.23 4.04 4.54
CA PHE A 61 3.04 4.65 5.58
C PHE A 61 4.35 3.87 5.70
N CYS A 62 5.39 4.41 5.11
CA CYS A 62 6.61 3.68 4.77
C CYS A 62 7.79 4.03 5.68
N THR A 63 8.62 3.02 5.92
CA THR A 63 9.95 3.13 6.49
C THR A 63 10.96 2.57 5.49
N HIS A 64 12.03 3.31 5.22
CA HIS A 64 13.22 2.77 4.57
C HIS A 64 13.98 1.91 5.60
N LEU A 65 13.64 0.61 5.67
CA LEU A 65 14.21 -0.31 6.66
C LEU A 65 15.74 -0.41 6.50
N ARG A 66 16.19 -0.45 5.24
CA ARG A 66 17.59 -0.38 4.81
C ARG A 66 17.65 0.20 3.39
N LYS A 67 18.86 0.45 2.87
CA LYS A 67 19.08 1.10 1.57
C LYS A 67 18.29 0.48 0.40
N ASN A 68 18.10 -0.84 0.40
CA ASN A 68 17.49 -1.60 -0.69
C ASN A 68 16.18 -2.31 -0.30
N LEU A 69 15.55 -1.92 0.82
CA LEU A 69 14.27 -2.49 1.23
C LEU A 69 13.46 -1.45 1.99
N HIS A 70 12.32 -1.09 1.42
CA HIS A 70 11.29 -0.33 2.11
C HIS A 70 10.19 -1.28 2.56
N GLN A 71 9.51 -0.91 3.64
CA GLN A 71 8.30 -1.59 4.07
C GLN A 71 7.26 -0.54 4.43
N CYS A 72 6.01 -0.82 4.07
CA CYS A 72 4.89 0.06 4.32
C CYS A 72 3.78 -0.71 5.02
N VAL A 73 3.14 -0.06 5.98
CA VAL A 73 1.78 -0.44 6.41
C VAL A 73 0.78 0.36 5.60
N ILE A 74 -0.31 -0.26 5.19
CA ILE A 74 -1.26 0.32 4.25
C ILE A 74 -2.61 0.47 4.94
N TYR A 75 -3.16 1.68 4.85
CA TYR A 75 -4.51 2.00 5.29
C TYR A 75 -5.40 2.37 4.10
N ASP A 76 -6.71 2.30 4.28
CA ASP A 76 -7.69 2.70 3.27
C ASP A 76 -7.85 4.22 3.12
N SER A 77 -7.45 4.98 4.15
CA SER A 77 -7.45 6.45 4.18
C SER A 77 -6.32 6.98 5.08
N ASP A 78 -6.19 8.29 5.18
CA ASP A 78 -5.29 8.99 6.11
C ASP A 78 -6.00 9.57 7.35
N LYS A 79 -7.24 9.13 7.59
CA LYS A 79 -8.06 9.57 8.74
C LYS A 79 -7.68 8.82 10.02
N ALA A 80 -8.09 9.37 11.16
CA ALA A 80 -7.79 8.79 12.47
C ALA A 80 -8.45 7.40 12.70
N ASP A 81 -9.54 7.12 12.00
CA ASP A 81 -10.31 5.88 12.04
C ASP A 81 -10.02 4.95 10.84
N ALA A 82 -8.93 5.21 10.11
CA ALA A 82 -8.56 4.42 8.94
C ALA A 82 -8.34 2.94 9.29
N ARG A 83 -8.74 2.06 8.38
CA ARG A 83 -8.63 0.61 8.50
C ARG A 83 -7.25 0.18 8.03
N LEU A 84 -6.55 -0.65 8.82
CA LEU A 84 -5.32 -1.31 8.37
C LEU A 84 -5.70 -2.38 7.34
N ILE A 85 -5.36 -2.16 6.08
CA ILE A 85 -5.78 -3.03 4.97
C ILE A 85 -4.69 -3.92 4.44
N GLY A 86 -3.41 -3.63 4.69
CA GLY A 86 -2.33 -4.45 4.15
C GLY A 86 -0.92 -3.97 4.45
N ILE A 87 0.03 -4.57 3.75
CA ILE A 87 1.44 -4.22 3.77
C ILE A 87 2.03 -4.26 2.37
N GLU A 88 3.12 -3.53 2.18
CA GLU A 88 3.95 -3.61 0.98
C GLU A 88 5.43 -3.67 1.33
N TYR A 89 6.18 -4.44 0.56
CA TYR A 89 7.63 -4.37 0.50
C TYR A 89 8.07 -3.82 -0.85
N LEU A 90 9.01 -2.87 -0.85
CA LEU A 90 9.56 -2.31 -2.06
C LEU A 90 11.06 -2.60 -2.14
N ILE A 91 11.50 -3.08 -3.29
CA ILE A 91 12.91 -3.33 -3.57
C ILE A 91 13.33 -2.63 -4.87
N PRO A 92 14.59 -2.20 -5.01
CA PRO A 92 15.07 -1.61 -6.25
C PRO A 92 15.19 -2.67 -7.35
N GLU A 93 15.15 -2.23 -8.60
CA GLU A 93 15.22 -3.05 -9.81
C GLU A 93 16.34 -4.10 -9.78
N LYS A 94 17.51 -3.73 -9.26
CA LYS A 94 18.64 -4.65 -9.12
C LYS A 94 18.28 -5.89 -8.29
N GLU A 95 17.61 -5.71 -7.15
CA GLU A 95 17.22 -6.83 -6.28
C GLU A 95 16.09 -7.63 -6.93
N PHE A 96 15.15 -6.95 -7.59
CA PHE A 96 14.06 -7.60 -8.31
C PHE A 96 14.56 -8.54 -9.42
N MET A 97 15.55 -8.11 -10.21
CA MET A 97 16.09 -8.91 -11.31
C MET A 97 16.70 -10.23 -10.84
N GLU A 98 17.27 -10.26 -9.63
CA GLU A 98 17.88 -11.44 -9.01
C GLU A 98 16.85 -12.37 -8.33
N LEU A 99 15.58 -11.98 -8.24
CA LEU A 99 14.55 -12.85 -7.68
C LEU A 99 14.31 -14.09 -8.56
N PRO A 100 14.00 -15.25 -7.96
CA PRO A 100 13.49 -16.41 -8.68
C PRO A 100 12.24 -16.07 -9.50
N ALA A 101 12.07 -16.74 -10.65
CA ALA A 101 10.94 -16.46 -11.55
C ALA A 101 9.58 -16.66 -10.87
N GLU A 102 9.48 -17.67 -10.00
CA GLU A 102 8.28 -17.96 -9.21
C GLU A 102 7.99 -16.91 -8.13
N GLU A 103 8.98 -16.09 -7.74
CA GLU A 103 8.78 -15.00 -6.80
C GLU A 103 8.35 -13.73 -7.54
N LYS A 104 8.93 -13.44 -8.72
CA LYS A 104 8.66 -12.22 -9.51
C LYS A 104 7.18 -11.99 -9.80
N GLN A 105 6.39 -13.06 -9.96
CA GLN A 105 4.95 -12.98 -10.24
C GLN A 105 4.14 -12.28 -9.14
N TYR A 106 4.68 -12.12 -7.92
CA TYR A 106 4.04 -11.40 -6.82
C TYR A 106 4.33 -9.90 -6.80
N TRP A 107 5.13 -9.41 -7.75
CA TRP A 107 5.62 -8.03 -7.75
C TRP A 107 5.05 -7.25 -8.91
N HIS A 108 4.77 -5.96 -8.66
CA HIS A 108 4.39 -5.00 -9.69
C HIS A 108 5.44 -3.89 -9.80
N SER A 109 5.50 -3.22 -10.94
CA SER A 109 6.39 -2.07 -11.12
C SER A 109 5.70 -0.77 -10.70
N HIS A 110 6.39 0.09 -9.93
CA HIS A 110 5.87 1.44 -9.63
C HIS A 110 6.07 2.44 -10.76
N LYS A 111 6.74 2.04 -11.86
CA LYS A 111 7.12 2.94 -12.95
C LYS A 111 5.92 3.74 -13.46
N TYR A 112 4.83 3.06 -13.83
CA TYR A 112 3.70 3.74 -14.43
C TYR A 112 2.96 4.64 -13.42
N GLU A 113 2.82 4.23 -12.16
CA GLU A 113 2.17 5.11 -11.16
C GLU A 113 2.96 6.40 -10.94
N VAL A 114 4.29 6.30 -10.97
CA VAL A 114 5.15 7.49 -10.92
C VAL A 114 4.98 8.31 -12.20
N ASP A 115 5.10 7.71 -13.38
CA ASP A 115 5.03 8.40 -14.67
C ASP A 115 3.67 9.08 -14.90
N SER A 116 2.58 8.43 -14.49
CA SER A 116 1.20 8.89 -14.70
C SER A 116 0.77 9.99 -13.73
N GLY A 117 1.52 10.23 -12.65
CA GLY A 117 1.07 11.10 -11.56
C GLY A 117 0.15 10.40 -10.56
N MET A 118 -0.09 9.10 -10.70
CA MET A 118 -1.03 8.36 -9.85
C MET A 118 -0.47 8.08 -8.45
N LEU A 119 0.82 7.75 -8.32
CA LEU A 119 1.48 7.65 -7.01
C LEU A 119 1.77 9.06 -6.50
N MET A 120 1.29 9.38 -5.30
CA MET A 120 1.35 10.73 -4.74
C MET A 120 2.09 10.75 -3.43
N LEU A 121 3.05 11.67 -3.26
CA LEU A 121 3.53 12.02 -1.92
C LEU A 121 2.46 12.85 -1.22
N VAL A 122 1.96 12.35 -0.09
CA VAL A 122 0.96 13.06 0.71
C VAL A 122 1.68 13.89 1.76
N THR A 123 1.30 15.16 1.87
CA THR A 123 1.83 16.10 2.86
C THR A 123 0.71 16.58 3.77
N LYS A 124 1.08 17.15 4.92
CA LYS A 124 0.11 17.72 5.85
C LYS A 124 -0.71 18.82 5.17
N SER A 125 -1.97 18.95 5.58
CA SER A 125 -2.84 20.05 5.16
C SER A 125 -2.15 21.41 5.39
N GLY A 126 -2.25 22.29 4.41
CA GLY A 126 -1.62 23.62 4.42
C GLY A 126 -0.22 23.69 3.80
N VAL A 127 0.40 22.56 3.43
CA VAL A 127 1.63 22.58 2.61
C VAL A 127 1.26 22.91 1.15
N PRO A 128 1.82 23.97 0.54
CA PRO A 128 1.50 24.31 -0.84
C PRO A 128 1.92 23.24 -1.84
N ASN A 129 1.12 23.00 -2.88
CA ASN A 129 1.39 21.97 -3.89
C ASN A 129 2.78 22.09 -4.54
N VAL A 130 3.24 23.32 -4.83
CA VAL A 130 4.58 23.57 -5.39
C VAL A 130 5.69 23.08 -4.46
N ALA A 131 5.51 23.22 -3.13
CA ALA A 131 6.47 22.71 -2.16
C ALA A 131 6.46 21.18 -2.14
N THR A 132 5.27 20.56 -2.22
CA THR A 132 5.13 19.10 -2.37
C THR A 132 5.79 18.61 -3.66
N ASP A 133 5.59 19.30 -4.79
CA ASP A 133 6.17 18.94 -6.09
C ASP A 133 7.70 18.93 -6.06
N ILE A 134 8.32 19.90 -5.36
CA ILE A 134 9.78 19.92 -5.18
C ILE A 134 10.22 18.81 -4.23
N ALA A 135 9.49 18.62 -3.12
CA ALA A 135 9.84 17.65 -2.10
C ALA A 135 9.71 16.19 -2.57
N GLU A 136 8.78 15.90 -3.49
CA GLU A 136 8.58 14.53 -3.98
C GLU A 136 9.66 14.05 -4.96
N ARG A 137 10.41 14.96 -5.61
CA ARG A 137 11.33 14.60 -6.71
C ARG A 137 12.31 13.48 -6.36
N PRO A 138 13.04 13.52 -5.22
CA PRO A 138 13.96 12.44 -4.86
C PRO A 138 13.23 11.12 -4.60
N ALA A 139 12.05 11.18 -3.97
CA ALA A 139 11.24 9.99 -3.73
C ALA A 139 10.72 9.38 -5.04
N MET A 140 10.23 10.20 -5.97
CA MET A 140 9.76 9.73 -7.28
C MET A 140 10.88 9.14 -8.12
N LEU A 141 12.09 9.72 -8.10
CA LEU A 141 13.26 9.16 -8.80
C LEU A 141 13.63 7.77 -8.26
N GLU A 142 13.58 7.58 -6.94
CA GLU A 142 13.85 6.27 -6.33
C GLU A 142 12.72 5.29 -6.65
N LEU A 143 11.47 5.67 -6.36
CA LEU A 143 10.30 4.80 -6.51
C LEU A 143 10.08 4.35 -7.95
N HIS A 144 10.38 5.19 -8.94
CA HIS A 144 10.29 4.85 -10.37
C HIS A 144 11.05 3.56 -10.76
N ARG A 145 12.11 3.24 -9.99
CA ARG A 145 12.99 2.09 -10.21
C ARG A 145 12.79 1.00 -9.15
N THR A 146 11.65 0.99 -8.47
CA THR A 146 11.32 -0.03 -7.48
C THR A 146 10.16 -0.92 -7.93
N TYR A 147 10.08 -2.07 -7.30
CA TYR A 147 9.03 -3.07 -7.48
C TYR A 147 8.39 -3.34 -6.13
N GLY A 148 7.07 -3.44 -6.11
CA GLY A 148 6.25 -3.61 -4.90
C GLY A 148 5.66 -5.01 -4.81
N LYS A 149 5.76 -5.64 -3.64
CA LYS A 149 4.99 -6.84 -3.28
C LYS A 149 3.95 -6.45 -2.25
N THR A 150 2.69 -6.39 -2.69
CA THR A 150 1.60 -5.85 -1.89
C THR A 150 0.55 -6.90 -1.59
N ILE A 151 0.25 -7.06 -0.30
CA ILE A 151 -0.75 -7.99 0.18
C ILE A 151 -1.75 -7.21 1.01
N HIS A 152 -3.01 -7.22 0.59
CA HIS A 152 -4.11 -6.72 1.41
C HIS A 152 -4.70 -7.87 2.23
N THR A 153 -4.96 -7.62 3.50
CA THR A 153 -5.63 -8.54 4.44
C THR A 153 -7.08 -8.16 4.69
N TRP A 154 -7.55 -7.01 4.16
CA TRP A 154 -8.93 -6.55 4.31
C TRP A 154 -9.49 -6.05 2.97
N GLN A 155 -10.50 -6.75 2.44
CA GLN A 155 -11.32 -6.33 1.30
C GLN A 155 -12.48 -5.43 1.77
N PHE A 156 -12.15 -4.22 2.19
CA PHE A 156 -13.08 -3.30 2.85
C PHE A 156 -14.20 -2.77 1.92
N ASP A 157 -13.98 -2.86 0.61
CA ASP A 157 -14.92 -2.54 -0.46
C ASP A 157 -16.10 -3.52 -0.52
N ILE A 158 -15.91 -4.76 -0.05
CA ILE A 158 -16.96 -5.79 0.04
C ILE A 158 -17.41 -6.04 1.49
N HIS A 159 -16.46 -6.02 2.43
CA HIS A 159 -16.68 -6.29 3.84
C HIS A 159 -16.20 -5.09 4.67
N PRO A 160 -16.98 -3.99 4.72
CA PRO A 160 -16.53 -2.75 5.33
C PRO A 160 -16.32 -2.84 6.84
N ASP A 161 -17.05 -3.73 7.51
CA ASP A 161 -17.08 -3.82 8.98
C ASP A 161 -16.00 -4.75 9.55
N LEU A 162 -15.59 -5.79 8.82
CA LEU A 162 -14.63 -6.80 9.29
C LEU A 162 -13.69 -7.28 8.17
N PRO A 163 -12.42 -7.61 8.48
CA PRO A 163 -11.46 -8.15 7.52
C PRO A 163 -11.73 -9.61 7.20
N LEU A 164 -12.77 -9.89 6.43
CA LEU A 164 -13.17 -11.25 6.05
C LEU A 164 -12.42 -11.74 4.81
N GLY A 165 -12.21 -13.05 4.75
CA GLY A 165 -11.62 -13.75 3.60
C GLY A 165 -10.09 -13.90 3.66
N PRO A 166 -9.50 -14.57 2.66
CA PRO A 166 -8.05 -14.71 2.59
C PRO A 166 -7.38 -13.38 2.20
N PRO A 167 -6.08 -13.21 2.52
CA PRO A 167 -5.30 -12.11 1.97
C PRO A 167 -5.28 -12.15 0.44
N THR A 168 -5.16 -10.98 -0.18
CA THR A 168 -5.18 -10.82 -1.62
C THR A 168 -3.89 -10.17 -2.10
N LEU A 169 -3.34 -10.72 -3.18
CA LEU A 169 -2.27 -10.09 -3.92
C LEU A 169 -2.81 -8.86 -4.66
N MET A 170 -2.18 -7.72 -4.41
CA MET A 170 -2.51 -6.46 -5.05
C MET A 170 -1.45 -6.10 -6.08
N MET A 171 -1.89 -5.39 -7.11
CA MET A 171 -1.10 -4.96 -8.24
C MET A 171 -1.32 -3.47 -8.47
N SER A 172 -0.52 -2.95 -9.39
CA SER A 172 -0.54 -1.57 -9.82
C SER A 172 -0.91 -1.49 -11.30
N TYR A 173 -1.45 -0.34 -11.72
CA TYR A 173 -1.75 -0.06 -13.12
C TYR A 173 -0.47 0.16 -13.92
N THR A 174 -0.49 -0.16 -15.21
CA THR A 174 0.67 0.00 -16.10
C THR A 174 0.41 0.89 -17.30
N ALA A 175 -0.86 1.23 -17.57
CA ALA A 175 -1.24 1.99 -18.76
C ALA A 175 -2.47 2.88 -18.55
N ASP A 176 -2.56 3.92 -19.39
CA ASP A 176 -3.70 4.83 -19.43
C ASP A 176 -4.98 4.05 -19.77
N GLY A 177 -6.10 4.39 -19.13
CA GLY A 177 -7.42 3.76 -19.36
C GLY A 177 -7.70 2.49 -18.56
N GLN A 178 -6.77 2.03 -17.70
CA GLN A 178 -7.01 0.88 -16.81
C GLN A 178 -7.68 1.26 -15.48
N VAL A 179 -7.48 2.49 -15.03
CA VAL A 179 -8.01 3.01 -13.77
C VAL A 179 -9.39 3.64 -14.00
N ASP A 180 -10.31 3.45 -13.06
CA ASP A 180 -11.59 4.15 -13.04
C ASP A 180 -11.35 5.66 -12.84
N GLU A 181 -11.69 6.45 -13.87
CA GLU A 181 -11.53 7.91 -13.87
C GLU A 181 -12.28 8.59 -12.71
N LYS A 182 -13.40 8.01 -12.27
CA LYS A 182 -14.18 8.54 -11.16
C LYS A 182 -13.39 8.43 -9.86
N GLN A 183 -12.82 7.26 -9.58
CA GLN A 183 -12.01 7.03 -8.37
C GLN A 183 -10.75 7.89 -8.36
N LEU A 184 -10.12 8.05 -9.53
CA LEU A 184 -8.96 8.93 -9.67
C LEU A 184 -9.33 10.38 -9.37
N LYS A 185 -10.46 10.85 -9.92
CA LYS A 185 -10.97 12.20 -9.67
C LYS A 185 -11.34 12.43 -8.20
N GLU A 186 -12.02 11.48 -7.56
CA GLU A 186 -12.38 11.56 -6.14
C GLU A 186 -11.13 11.70 -5.26
N ARG A 187 -10.10 10.89 -5.53
CA ARG A 187 -8.81 11.01 -4.84
C ARG A 187 -8.18 12.38 -5.04
N ASP A 188 -8.11 12.85 -6.29
CA ASP A 188 -7.51 14.13 -6.66
C ASP A 188 -8.21 15.30 -5.95
N ASP A 189 -9.55 15.31 -5.94
CA ASP A 189 -10.36 16.31 -5.26
C ASP A 189 -10.13 16.28 -3.73
N GLU A 190 -10.08 15.10 -3.12
CA GLU A 190 -9.87 14.93 -1.68
C GLU A 190 -8.48 15.37 -1.23
N LEU A 191 -7.43 15.04 -1.99
CA LEU A 191 -6.06 15.41 -1.65
C LEU A 191 -5.67 16.81 -2.15
N GLY A 192 -6.50 17.47 -2.97
CA GLY A 192 -6.23 18.79 -3.53
C GLY A 192 -5.11 18.79 -4.58
N TYR A 193 -4.93 17.68 -5.30
CA TYR A 193 -3.92 17.52 -6.34
C TYR A 193 -4.55 17.16 -7.69
N SER A 194 -3.76 17.25 -8.76
CA SER A 194 -4.14 16.79 -10.09
C SER A 194 -3.13 15.78 -10.61
N THR A 195 -3.60 14.58 -10.92
CA THR A 195 -2.83 13.49 -11.54
C THR A 195 -2.17 13.96 -12.84
N SER A 196 -2.92 14.65 -13.70
CA SER A 196 -2.40 15.16 -14.97
C SER A 196 -1.36 16.26 -14.78
N THR A 197 -1.53 17.16 -13.80
CA THR A 197 -0.50 18.16 -13.46
C THR A 197 0.77 17.50 -12.96
N LYS A 198 0.66 16.50 -12.07
CA LYS A 198 1.81 15.73 -11.57
C LYS A 198 2.54 15.03 -12.71
N ARG A 199 1.82 14.38 -13.63
CA ARG A 199 2.38 13.79 -14.86
C ARG A 199 3.20 14.80 -15.65
N GLN A 200 2.72 16.03 -15.82
CA GLN A 200 3.44 17.09 -16.54
C GLN A 200 4.70 17.51 -15.78
N VAL A 201 4.59 17.83 -14.49
CA VAL A 201 5.73 18.23 -13.65
C VAL A 201 6.82 17.15 -13.63
N ARG A 202 6.44 15.87 -13.62
CA ARG A 202 7.39 14.74 -13.61
C ARG A 202 8.16 14.61 -14.91
N ARG A 203 7.57 14.97 -16.06
CA ARG A 203 8.28 14.99 -17.35
C ARG A 203 9.42 16.01 -17.39
N ASP A 204 9.40 17.03 -16.53
CA ASP A 204 10.46 18.06 -16.50
C ASP A 204 11.75 17.56 -15.85
N TYR A 205 11.72 16.46 -15.10
CA TYR A 205 12.90 15.96 -14.37
C TYR A 205 13.17 14.46 -14.51
N LEU A 206 12.18 13.65 -14.89
CA LEU A 206 12.42 12.27 -15.30
C LEU A 206 13.09 12.27 -16.67
N ARG A 207 14.21 11.55 -16.81
CA ARG A 207 14.94 11.50 -18.06
C ARG A 207 14.13 10.74 -19.11
N ALA A 208 14.25 11.11 -20.38
CA ALA A 208 13.58 10.42 -21.48
C ALA A 208 13.87 8.90 -21.48
N GLU A 209 15.12 8.52 -21.23
CA GLU A 209 15.54 7.12 -21.08
C GLU A 209 14.81 6.38 -19.95
N ASP A 210 14.52 7.06 -18.83
CA ASP A 210 13.75 6.47 -17.73
C ASP A 210 12.27 6.32 -18.12
N LEU A 211 11.71 7.30 -18.82
CA LEU A 211 10.32 7.25 -19.33
C LEU A 211 10.12 6.13 -20.36
N GLU A 212 11.11 5.87 -21.22
CA GLU A 212 11.06 4.85 -22.27
C GLU A 212 11.44 3.44 -21.80
N ARG A 213 12.16 3.32 -20.67
CA ARG A 213 12.57 2.03 -20.08
C ARG A 213 11.35 1.16 -19.78
N PRO A 214 11.23 -0.08 -20.32
CA PRO A 214 10.17 -0.98 -19.90
C PRO A 214 10.42 -1.49 -18.47
N PRO A 215 9.37 -1.84 -17.72
CA PRO A 215 9.52 -2.65 -16.50
C PRO A 215 10.29 -3.95 -16.77
N ALA A 216 11.00 -4.43 -15.76
CA ALA A 216 11.77 -5.67 -15.84
C ALA A 216 10.85 -6.89 -16.02
N GLU A 217 11.33 -7.89 -16.75
CA GLU A 217 10.53 -9.07 -17.04
C GLU A 217 10.16 -9.85 -15.76
N GLY A 218 8.91 -10.27 -15.68
CA GLY A 218 8.37 -11.12 -14.61
C GLY A 218 7.51 -10.38 -13.60
N CYS A 219 7.51 -9.03 -13.60
CA CYS A 219 6.54 -8.24 -12.84
C CYS A 219 5.21 -8.10 -13.62
N ASP A 220 4.20 -7.55 -12.96
CA ASP A 220 2.92 -7.17 -13.57
C ASP A 220 2.24 -8.33 -14.32
N MET A 221 2.43 -9.57 -13.84
CA MET A 221 1.96 -10.78 -14.53
C MET A 221 0.42 -10.83 -14.69
N TRP A 222 -0.30 -10.04 -13.91
CA TRP A 222 -1.74 -9.84 -14.02
C TRP A 222 -2.18 -9.28 -15.38
N GLU A 223 -1.32 -8.54 -16.07
CA GLU A 223 -1.59 -8.03 -17.41
C GLU A 223 -1.41 -9.09 -18.49
N LYS A 224 -0.51 -10.04 -18.23
CA LYS A 224 -0.22 -11.16 -19.13
C LYS A 224 -1.22 -12.32 -18.97
N GLY A 225 -2.36 -12.04 -18.35
CA GLY A 225 -3.46 -12.99 -18.12
C GLY A 225 -3.36 -13.80 -16.82
N SER A 226 -2.32 -13.61 -15.99
CA SER A 226 -2.19 -14.37 -14.73
C SER A 226 -3.09 -13.80 -13.64
N ARG A 227 -4.20 -14.47 -13.35
CA ARG A 227 -5.12 -14.07 -12.27
C ARG A 227 -4.79 -14.84 -10.99
N LEU A 228 -3.87 -14.31 -10.18
CA LEU A 228 -3.39 -14.99 -8.97
C LEU A 228 -4.29 -14.72 -7.76
N LYS A 229 -4.62 -15.78 -7.02
CA LYS A 229 -5.35 -15.73 -5.76
C LYS A 229 -4.63 -16.60 -4.72
N LEU A 230 -4.60 -16.13 -3.47
CA LEU A 230 -4.11 -16.92 -2.35
C LEU A 230 -5.23 -17.82 -1.83
N GLU A 231 -4.92 -19.10 -1.65
CA GLU A 231 -5.86 -20.11 -1.17
C GLU A 231 -5.27 -20.82 0.05
N LEU A 232 -6.11 -21.10 1.04
CA LEU A 232 -5.76 -21.97 2.14
C LEU A 232 -5.80 -23.42 1.66
N ARG A 233 -4.76 -24.18 1.97
CA ARG A 233 -4.68 -25.62 1.65
C ARG A 233 -4.36 -26.39 2.93
N ASP A 234 -4.99 -27.54 3.11
CA ASP A 234 -4.66 -28.44 4.21
C ASP A 234 -3.26 -29.04 3.95
N ALA A 235 -2.35 -28.86 4.92
CA ALA A 235 -0.99 -29.37 4.82
C ALA A 235 -0.94 -30.90 4.73
N HIS A 236 -1.96 -31.61 5.21
CA HIS A 236 -2.03 -33.07 5.21
C HIS A 236 -2.52 -33.68 3.90
N GLU A 237 -3.14 -32.91 3.01
CA GLU A 237 -3.59 -33.39 1.69
C GLU A 237 -2.44 -33.59 0.70
N GLY A 238 -1.25 -33.04 0.99
CA GLY A 238 -0.05 -33.17 0.14
C GLY A 238 0.90 -34.33 0.51
N ALA A 239 0.71 -35.00 1.65
CA ALA A 239 1.63 -36.01 2.17
C ALA A 239 1.36 -37.45 1.67
N LYS A 240 0.43 -37.63 0.73
CA LYS A 240 0.23 -38.91 0.02
C LYS A 240 0.87 -38.86 -1.36
N ARG A 241 2.20 -38.96 -1.42
CA ARG A 241 2.93 -39.41 -2.62
C ARG A 241 4.08 -40.31 -2.21
#